data_AF-A0AAD6VHP5-F1
#
_entry.id   AF-A0AAD6VHP5-F1
#
_cell.length_a   1.000
_cell.length_b   1.000
_cell.length_c   1.000
_cell.angle_alpha   90.00
_cell.angle_beta   90.00
_cell.angle_gamma   90.00
#
_symmetry.space_group_name_H-M   'P 1'
#
loop_
_entity.id
_entity.type
_entity.pdbx_description
1 polymer ?
#
loop_
_entity_poly.entity_id
_entity_poly.type
_entity_poly.pdbx_seq_one_letter_code
_entity_poly.pdbx_strand_id
1 'polypeptide(L)' 'MRWSKCHCCPCEGNCYCNIPYLAKQIDRFVNRVHRFGDAYFYKHLTGPQLAWASKRYHGHRVFPESIFDEMKAAGIY' A
#
# COMPACT_ATOMS: atom_id res chain seq x y z
N MET A 1 15.36 -11.39 -16.26
CA MET A 1 14.15 -10.80 -16.89
C MET A 1 14.36 -10.80 -18.39
N ARG A 2 13.78 -11.76 -19.11
CA ARG A 2 13.93 -11.92 -20.56
C ARG A 2 12.71 -11.29 -21.22
N TRP A 3 12.87 -10.11 -21.80
CA TRP A 3 11.79 -9.43 -22.50
C TRP A 3 11.56 -10.11 -23.84
N SER A 4 10.54 -10.97 -23.93
CA SER A 4 10.04 -11.48 -25.20
C SER A 4 9.32 -10.36 -25.95
N LYS A 5 9.59 -10.26 -27.25
CA LYS A 5 8.95 -9.27 -28.14
C LYS A 5 7.43 -9.46 -28.12
N CYS A 6 6.69 -8.36 -27.98
CA CYS A 6 5.22 -8.37 -28.02
C CYS A 6 4.75 -8.62 -29.46
N HIS A 7 3.90 -9.63 -29.69
CA HIS A 7 3.31 -9.93 -31.01
C HIS A 7 2.07 -9.06 -31.36
N CYS A 8 1.68 -8.09 -30.52
CA CYS A 8 0.41 -7.37 -30.70
C CYS A 8 0.44 -6.18 -31.67
N CYS A 9 1.60 -5.61 -32.06
CA CYS A 9 1.65 -4.47 -32.99
C CYS A 9 2.89 -4.48 -33.90
N PRO A 10 2.79 -4.01 -35.16
CA PRO A 10 3.94 -3.66 -35.98
C PRO A 10 4.38 -2.24 -35.61
N CYS A 11 5.41 -2.08 -34.78
CA CYS A 11 5.90 -0.75 -34.40
C CYS A 11 7.43 -0.70 -34.36
N GLU A 12 8.02 0.21 -35.14
CA GLU A 12 9.45 0.53 -35.18
C GLU A 12 9.91 1.39 -33.97
N GLY A 13 9.31 1.20 -32.79
CA GLY A 13 9.58 1.99 -31.59
C GLY A 13 9.26 1.26 -30.27
N ASN A 14 9.53 1.93 -29.14
CA ASN A 14 9.35 1.35 -27.80
C ASN A 14 7.85 1.12 -27.49
N CYS A 15 7.41 -0.14 -27.51
CA CYS A 15 6.01 -0.50 -27.23
C CYS A 15 5.67 -0.32 -25.74
N TYR A 16 4.81 0.64 -25.45
CA TYR A 16 4.27 0.94 -24.11
C TYR A 16 3.01 0.14 -23.77
N CYS A 17 2.78 -0.97 -24.47
CA CYS A 17 1.64 -1.87 -24.31
C CYS A 17 1.49 -2.46 -22.87
N ASN A 18 2.50 -2.29 -21.99
CA ASN A 18 2.49 -2.71 -20.58
C ASN A 18 2.42 -1.53 -19.56
N ILE A 19 2.42 -0.26 -20.00
CA ILE A 19 2.23 0.91 -19.12
C ILE A 19 0.98 0.80 -18.23
N PRO A 20 -0.20 0.37 -18.71
CA PRO A 20 -1.38 0.30 -17.85
C PRO A 20 -1.25 -0.72 -16.72
N TYR A 21 -0.43 -1.77 -16.89
CA TYR A 21 -0.18 -2.75 -15.83
C TYR A 21 0.76 -2.21 -14.75
N LEU A 22 1.79 -1.47 -15.15
CA LEU A 22 2.72 -0.82 -14.21
C LEU A 22 2.02 0.29 -13.42
N ALA A 23 1.25 1.15 -14.10
CA ALA A 23 0.47 2.20 -13.45
C ALA A 23 -0.51 1.63 -12.41
N LYS A 24 -1.24 0.56 -12.75
CA LYS A 24 -2.13 -0.14 -11.80
C LYS A 24 -1.40 -0.72 -10.59
N GLN A 25 -0.16 -1.19 -10.75
CA GLN A 25 0.63 -1.68 -9.63
C GLN A 25 1.11 -0.55 -8.72
N ILE A 26 1.53 0.56 -9.32
CA ILE A 26 1.95 1.77 -8.58
C ILE A 26 0.76 2.32 -7.78
N ASP A 27 -0.43 2.44 -8.37
CA ASP A 27 -1.62 2.91 -7.65
C ASP A 27 -1.96 2.01 -6.46
N ARG A 28 -1.90 0.68 -6.65
CA ARG A 28 -2.13 -0.27 -5.54
C ARG A 28 -1.08 -0.12 -4.44
N PHE A 29 0.17 0.11 -4.80
CA PHE A 29 1.26 0.33 -3.85
C PHE A 29 1.07 1.62 -3.06
N VAL A 30 0.86 2.76 -3.75
CA VAL A 30 0.66 4.08 -3.13
C VAL A 30 -0.54 4.06 -2.20
N ASN A 31 -1.67 3.48 -2.61
CA ASN A 31 -2.85 3.36 -1.77
C ASN A 31 -2.63 2.51 -0.51
N ARG A 32 -1.75 1.51 -0.56
CA ARG A 32 -1.39 0.72 0.62
C ARG A 32 -0.47 1.51 1.54
N VAL A 33 0.56 2.16 1.00
CA VAL A 33 1.55 2.94 1.75
C VAL A 33 0.92 4.16 2.42
N HIS A 34 -0.05 4.83 1.79
CA HIS A 34 -0.75 5.96 2.39
C HIS A 34 -1.42 5.62 3.74
N ARG A 35 -1.90 4.38 3.90
CA ARG A 35 -2.48 3.91 5.16
C ARG A 35 -1.44 3.79 6.27
N PHE A 36 -0.22 3.40 5.92
CA PHE A 36 0.91 3.36 6.85
C PHE A 36 1.42 4.76 7.21
N GLY A 37 1.41 5.68 6.23
CA GLY A 37 1.83 7.06 6.44
C GLY A 37 1.03 7.76 7.55
N ASP A 38 -0.28 7.57 7.59
CA ASP A 38 -1.13 8.19 8.62
C ASP A 38 -0.71 7.75 10.04
N ALA A 39 -0.52 6.45 10.25
CA ALA A 39 -0.11 5.91 11.55
C ALA A 39 1.35 6.26 11.93
N TYR A 40 2.25 6.39 10.94
CA TYR A 40 3.65 6.75 11.20
C TYR A 40 3.79 8.24 11.51
N PHE A 41 3.17 9.12 10.70
CA PHE A 41 3.36 10.57 10.78
C PHE A 41 2.46 11.25 11.81
N TYR A 42 1.19 10.83 11.96
CA TYR A 42 0.24 11.55 12.82
C TYR A 42 0.02 10.90 14.19
N LYS A 43 0.31 9.60 14.33
CA LYS A 43 -0.03 8.83 15.55
C LYS A 43 1.18 8.24 16.27
N HIS A 44 2.40 8.37 15.74
CA HIS A 44 3.65 7.88 16.35
C HIS A 44 3.62 6.39 16.76
N LEU A 45 2.95 5.53 15.99
CA LEU A 45 2.90 4.10 16.32
C LEU A 45 4.27 3.44 16.12
N THR A 46 4.62 2.51 17.02
CA THR A 46 5.79 1.63 16.88
C THR A 46 5.55 0.52 15.85
N GLY A 47 6.62 -0.16 15.40
CA GLY A 47 6.52 -1.24 14.40
C GLY A 47 5.49 -2.35 14.72
N PRO A 48 5.46 -2.91 15.95
CA PRO A 48 4.46 -3.92 16.35
C PRO A 48 3.03 -3.37 16.34
N GLN A 49 2.88 -2.13 16.80
CA GLN A 49 1.63 -1.39 16.82
C GLN A 49 1.09 -1.18 15.39
N LEU A 50 1.95 -0.75 14.47
CA LEU A 50 1.62 -0.59 13.05
C LEU A 50 1.17 -1.90 12.39
N ALA A 51 1.87 -3.01 12.67
CA ALA A 51 1.53 -4.31 12.12
C ALA A 51 0.14 -4.75 12.59
N TRP A 52 -0.18 -4.55 13.87
CA TRP A 52 -1.51 -4.82 14.40
C TRP A 52 -2.58 -3.91 13.80
N ALA A 53 -2.34 -2.60 13.77
CA ALA A 53 -3.26 -1.61 13.25
C ALA A 53 -3.61 -1.87 11.79
N SER A 54 -2.60 -2.18 10.97
CA SER A 54 -2.78 -2.50 9.54
C SER A 54 -3.59 -3.77 9.31
N LYS A 55 -3.46 -4.77 10.20
CA LYS A 55 -4.24 -6.02 10.14
C LYS A 55 -5.68 -5.78 10.58
N ARG A 56 -5.91 -4.93 11.59
CA ARG A 56 -7.23 -4.63 12.14
C ARG A 56 -8.05 -3.71 11.22
N TYR A 57 -7.40 -2.73 10.59
CA TYR A 57 -8.03 -1.67 9.80
C TYR A 57 -7.72 -1.77 8.30
N HIS A 58 -7.53 -2.97 7.76
CA HIS A 58 -7.16 -3.19 6.36
C HIS A 58 -8.14 -2.58 5.31
N GLY A 59 -9.34 -2.17 5.72
CA GLY A 59 -10.32 -1.45 4.88
C GLY A 59 -10.37 0.06 5.08
N HIS A 60 -9.84 0.59 6.19
CA HIS A 60 -9.95 2.00 6.53
C HIS A 60 -8.76 2.80 5.98
N ARG A 61 -9.03 4.01 5.50
CA ARG A 61 -8.01 4.94 4.98
C ARG A 61 -7.47 5.89 6.05
N VAL A 62 -8.21 6.06 7.14
CA VAL A 62 -7.88 6.93 8.27
C VAL A 62 -8.11 6.11 9.53
N PHE A 63 -7.17 6.15 10.46
CA PHE A 63 -7.33 5.46 11.74
C PHE A 63 -8.25 6.25 12.67
N PRO A 64 -9.23 5.60 13.31
CA PRO A 64 -10.06 6.27 14.31
C PRO A 64 -9.22 6.71 15.51
N GLU A 65 -9.70 7.72 16.24
CA GLU A 65 -9.03 8.21 17.45
C GLU A 65 -8.97 7.18 18.58
N SER A 66 -9.95 6.26 18.62
CA SER A 66 -10.02 5.14 19.58
C SER A 66 -8.94 4.07 19.43
N ILE A 67 -8.06 4.19 18.42
CA ILE A 67 -7.07 3.15 18.11
C ILE A 67 -6.14 2.86 19.30
N PHE A 68 -5.74 3.87 20.07
CA PHE A 68 -4.86 3.67 21.22
C PHE A 68 -5.53 2.87 22.33
N ASP A 69 -6.81 3.09 22.57
CA ASP A 69 -7.58 2.36 23.58
C ASP A 69 -7.73 0.88 23.17
N GLU A 70 -7.99 0.63 21.89
CA GLU A 70 -8.07 -0.73 21.36
C GLU A 70 -6.72 -1.45 21.40
N MET A 71 -5.62 -0.74 21.16
CA MET A 71 -4.27 -1.30 21.25
C MET A 71 -3.87 -1.63 22.68
N LYS A 72 -4.28 -0.77 23.63
CA LYS A 72 -4.09 -1.00 25.06
C LYS A 72 -4.90 -2.22 25.53
N ALA A 73 -6.14 -2.35 25.09
CA ALA A 73 -6.97 -3.53 25.34
C ALA A 73 -6.39 -4.82 24.71
N ALA A 74 -5.75 -4.69 23.54
CA ALA A 74 -5.07 -5.80 22.88
C ALA A 74 -3.69 -6.15 23.49
N GLY A 75 -3.18 -5.35 24.44
CA GLY A 75 -1.89 -5.57 25.09
C GLY A 75 -0.67 -5.26 24.23
N ILE A 76 -0.79 -4.35 23.26
CA ILE A 76 0.24 -4.02 22.26
C ILE A 76 0.76 -2.57 22.47
N TYR A 77 0.51 -2.00 23.64
CA TYR A 77 0.98 -0.66 24.01
C TYR A 77 2.38 -0.72 24.63
#